data_AF-A0A610M2Q2-F1
#
_entry.id   AF-A0A610M2Q2-F1
#
_cell.length_a   1.000
_cell.length_b   1.000
_cell.length_c   1.000
_cell.angle_alpha   90.00
_cell.angle_beta   90.00
_cell.angle_gamma   90.00
#
_symmetry.space_group_name_H-M   'P 1'
#
loop_
_entity.id
_entity.type
_entity.pdbx_description
1 polymer ?
#
loop_
_entity_poly.entity_id
_entity_poly.type
_entity_poly.pdbx_seq_one_letter_code
_entity_poly.pdbx_strand_id
1 'polypeptide(L)'
;VCLNAWLKDRGHTANQEDIAALEQVRSFFTANQYSRFADWHDERNRPGNMVGWRRVEKGSTAQGTEAVTTFYVMPSGWKEICRGFDPRKVARLCADRGYLLPSTDGKLQTTIRPPEMNPRRLYVFNSEVPG
;
A
#
# COMPACT_ATOMS: atom_id res chain seq x y z
N VAL A 1 -18.14 38.94 1.98
CA VAL A 1 -18.48 37.51 1.80
C VAL A 1 -17.19 36.68 1.83
N CYS A 2 -16.75 36.25 3.02
CA CYS A 2 -15.43 35.63 3.20
C CYS A 2 -15.49 34.17 3.69
N LEU A 3 -16.64 33.71 4.19
CA LEU A 3 -16.79 32.36 4.71
C LEU A 3 -16.92 31.30 3.59
N ASN A 4 -17.69 31.59 2.55
CA ASN A 4 -17.91 30.65 1.43
C ASN A 4 -16.70 30.50 0.51
N ALA A 5 -15.87 31.54 0.38
CA ALA A 5 -14.62 31.46 -0.38
C ALA A 5 -13.59 30.60 0.37
N TRP A 6 -13.48 30.77 1.69
CA TRP A 6 -12.58 29.99 2.54
C TRP A 6 -13.00 28.52 2.66
N LEU A 7 -14.31 28.23 2.74
CA LEU A 7 -14.83 26.86 2.72
C LEU A 7 -14.56 26.15 1.38
N LYS A 8 -14.73 26.86 0.26
CA LYS A 8 -14.42 26.32 -1.09
C LYS A 8 -12.93 26.07 -1.27
N ASP A 9 -12.09 27.00 -0.85
CA ASP A 9 -10.63 26.90 -0.95
C ASP A 9 -10.10 25.72 -0.13
N ARG A 10 -10.53 25.59 1.13
CA ARG A 10 -10.15 24.46 1.99
C ARG A 10 -10.63 23.10 1.46
N GLY A 11 -11.82 23.06 0.84
CA GLY A 11 -12.33 21.85 0.19
C GLY A 11 -11.53 21.45 -1.06
N HIS A 12 -11.01 22.43 -1.81
CA HIS A 12 -10.13 22.16 -2.95
C HIS A 12 -8.74 21.73 -2.52
N THR A 13 -8.15 22.40 -1.51
CA THR A 13 -6.83 22.04 -0.99
C THR A 13 -6.80 20.65 -0.37
N ALA A 14 -7.82 20.27 0.42
CA ALA A 14 -7.90 18.94 1.02
C ALA A 14 -7.96 17.85 -0.06
N ASN A 15 -8.71 18.08 -1.14
CA ASN A 15 -8.80 17.15 -2.26
C ASN A 15 -7.46 17.04 -3.02
N GLN A 16 -6.75 18.16 -3.21
CA GLN A 16 -5.43 18.15 -3.85
C GLN A 16 -4.37 17.42 -3.00
N GLU A 17 -4.41 17.60 -1.67
CA GLU A 17 -3.52 16.88 -0.75
C GLU A 17 -3.76 15.37 -0.80
N ASP A 18 -5.03 14.95 -0.83
CA ASP A 18 -5.40 13.53 -0.90
C ASP A 18 -4.98 12.90 -2.24
N ILE A 19 -5.15 13.63 -3.35
CA ILE A 19 -4.67 13.21 -4.67
C ILE A 19 -3.14 13.07 -4.66
N ALA A 20 -2.42 14.07 -4.16
CA ALA A 20 -0.96 14.05 -4.10
C ALA A 20 -0.44 12.88 -3.24
N ALA A 21 -1.08 12.61 -2.11
CA ALA A 21 -0.74 11.49 -1.25
C ALA A 21 -0.94 10.14 -1.94
N LEU A 22 -2.06 9.96 -2.64
CA LEU A 22 -2.34 8.73 -3.40
C LEU A 22 -1.35 8.55 -4.55
N GLU A 23 -1.06 9.60 -5.32
CA GLU A 23 -0.07 9.56 -6.40
C GLU A 23 1.33 9.21 -5.87
N GLN A 24 1.72 9.73 -4.70
CA GLN A 24 2.98 9.36 -4.06
C GLN A 24 3.04 7.86 -3.70
N VAL A 25 1.96 7.31 -3.15
CA VAL A 25 1.87 5.87 -2.89
C VAL A 25 2.02 5.08 -4.18
N ARG A 26 1.21 5.37 -5.20
CA ARG A 26 1.26 4.66 -6.48
C ARG A 26 2.64 4.73 -7.11
N SER A 27 3.23 5.92 -7.20
CA SER A 27 4.56 6.16 -7.73
C SER A 27 5.63 5.33 -7.00
N PHE A 28 5.55 5.25 -5.67
CA PHE A 28 6.45 4.40 -4.90
C PHE A 28 6.32 2.93 -5.29
N PHE A 29 5.09 2.39 -5.35
CA PHE A 29 4.89 0.98 -5.70
C PHE A 29 5.37 0.69 -7.12
N THR A 30 5.02 1.52 -8.09
CA THR A 30 5.43 1.35 -9.49
C THR A 30 6.95 1.35 -9.65
N ALA A 31 7.64 2.29 -8.99
CA ALA A 31 9.10 2.41 -9.07
C ALA A 31 9.85 1.30 -8.30
N ASN A 32 9.24 0.71 -7.26
CA ASN A 32 9.97 -0.13 -6.30
C ASN A 32 9.47 -1.58 -6.21
N GLN A 33 8.39 -1.97 -6.91
CA GLN A 33 7.76 -3.29 -6.80
C GLN A 33 8.71 -4.49 -7.02
N TYR A 34 9.82 -4.31 -7.74
CA TYR A 34 10.82 -5.35 -8.02
C TYR A 34 12.16 -5.16 -7.29
N SER A 35 12.35 -4.04 -6.57
CA SER A 35 13.65 -3.65 -6.01
C SER A 35 13.65 -3.45 -4.50
N ARG A 36 12.48 -3.16 -3.89
CA ARG A 36 12.36 -2.92 -2.44
C ARG A 36 11.34 -3.81 -1.74
N PHE A 37 10.74 -4.75 -2.47
CA PHE A 37 9.88 -5.79 -1.94
C PHE A 37 10.57 -7.13 -2.11
N ALA A 38 10.81 -7.84 -1.00
CA ALA A 38 11.32 -9.20 -1.07
C ALA A 38 10.26 -10.12 -1.68
N ASP A 39 10.70 -11.06 -2.52
CA ASP A 39 9.81 -12.11 -2.99
C ASP A 39 9.34 -12.98 -1.81
N TRP A 40 8.05 -13.30 -1.79
CA TRP A 40 7.45 -14.09 -0.70
C TRP A 40 7.93 -15.55 -0.69
N HIS A 41 8.30 -16.11 -1.84
CA HIS A 41 8.62 -17.51 -2.01
C HIS A 41 10.12 -17.76 -2.26
N ASP A 42 10.89 -16.73 -2.62
CA ASP A 42 12.34 -16.84 -2.83
C ASP A 42 13.15 -16.19 -1.68
N GLU A 43 13.63 -17.03 -0.77
CA GLU A 43 14.48 -16.64 0.38
C GLU A 43 15.84 -16.00 -0.02
N ARG A 44 16.27 -16.20 -1.27
CA ARG A 44 17.50 -15.60 -1.80
C ARG A 44 17.27 -14.17 -2.27
N ASN A 45 16.02 -13.77 -2.49
CA ASN A 45 15.67 -12.41 -2.86
C ASN A 45 15.72 -11.48 -1.64
N ARG A 46 16.87 -10.81 -1.44
CA ARG A 46 17.14 -9.94 -0.28
C ARG A 46 17.40 -8.49 -0.71
N PRO A 47 16.35 -7.72 -1.06
CA PRO A 47 16.51 -6.34 -1.52
C PRO A 47 17.09 -5.42 -0.45
N GLY A 48 17.99 -4.53 -0.86
CA GLY A 48 18.45 -3.42 -0.03
C GLY A 48 17.31 -2.42 0.25
N ASN A 49 17.32 -1.80 1.42
CA ASN A 49 16.28 -0.85 1.84
C ASN A 49 14.84 -1.42 1.71
N MET A 50 14.68 -2.72 1.98
CA MET A 50 13.39 -3.41 1.88
C MET A 50 12.30 -2.72 2.71
N VAL A 51 11.12 -2.53 2.10
CA VAL A 51 9.92 -1.99 2.76
C VAL A 51 8.87 -3.04 3.07
N GLY A 52 9.04 -4.25 2.55
CA GLY A 52 8.14 -5.37 2.79
C GLY A 52 8.30 -6.49 1.76
N TRP A 53 7.20 -7.18 1.46
CA TRP A 53 7.18 -8.36 0.59
C TRP A 53 6.20 -8.22 -0.57
N ARG A 54 6.51 -8.90 -1.67
CA ARG A 54 5.63 -9.09 -2.82
C ARG A 54 5.36 -10.60 -2.96
N ARG A 55 4.09 -10.98 -2.91
CA ARG A 55 3.62 -12.34 -3.12
C ARG A 55 2.90 -12.41 -4.44
N VAL A 56 3.30 -13.36 -5.30
CA VAL A 56 2.58 -13.65 -6.53
C VAL A 56 2.03 -15.07 -6.43
N GLU A 57 0.72 -15.16 -6.32
CA GLU A 57 0.02 -16.43 -6.50
C GLU A 57 -0.18 -16.63 -7.99
N LYS A 58 0.54 -17.60 -8.56
CA LYS A 58 0.43 -17.91 -9.98
C LYS A 58 -0.98 -18.43 -10.26
N GLY A 59 -1.64 -17.79 -11.22
CA GLY A 59 -2.88 -18.30 -11.78
C GLY A 59 -2.66 -19.63 -12.50
N SER A 60 -3.74 -20.35 -12.75
CA SER A 60 -3.73 -21.60 -13.50
C SER A 60 -4.66 -21.49 -14.69
N THR A 61 -4.10 -21.56 -15.90
CA THR A 61 -4.88 -21.59 -17.14
C THR A 61 -5.85 -22.77 -17.16
N ALA A 62 -5.47 -23.91 -16.58
CA ALA A 62 -6.33 -25.09 -16.48
C ALA A 62 -7.53 -24.89 -15.54
N GLN A 63 -7.42 -23.98 -14.56
CA GLN A 63 -8.49 -23.68 -13.59
C GLN A 63 -9.17 -22.34 -13.90
N GLY A 64 -8.78 -21.65 -14.97
CA GLY A 64 -9.29 -20.32 -15.32
C GLY A 64 -8.98 -19.24 -14.27
N THR A 65 -7.95 -19.42 -13.45
CA THR A 65 -7.59 -18.46 -12.40
C THR A 65 -6.46 -17.54 -12.87
N GLU A 66 -6.63 -16.24 -12.62
CA GLU A 66 -5.60 -15.23 -12.92
C GLU A 66 -4.53 -15.18 -11.83
N ALA A 67 -3.37 -14.63 -12.17
CA ALA A 67 -2.30 -14.44 -11.19
C ALA A 67 -2.63 -13.26 -10.28
N VAL A 68 -2.58 -13.48 -8.96
CA VAL A 68 -2.85 -12.45 -7.96
C VAL A 68 -1.54 -11.98 -7.36
N THR A 69 -1.29 -10.67 -7.44
CA THR A 69 -0.15 -10.04 -6.76
C THR A 69 -0.63 -9.34 -5.51
N THR A 70 0.02 -9.60 -4.38
CA THR A 70 -0.23 -8.96 -3.09
C THR A 70 1.06 -8.39 -2.54
N PHE A 71 1.00 -7.15 -2.05
CA PHE A 71 2.11 -6.50 -1.38
C PHE A 71 1.84 -6.40 0.11
N TYR A 72 2.89 -6.61 0.90
CA TYR A 72 2.84 -6.52 2.35
C TYR A 72 3.86 -5.49 2.80
N VAL A 73 3.41 -4.34 3.30
CA VAL A 73 4.28 -3.22 3.68
C VAL A 73 4.46 -3.18 5.20
N MET A 74 5.71 -3.06 5.64
CA MET A 74 6.04 -2.87 7.06
C MET A 74 5.66 -1.48 7.56
N PRO A 75 5.33 -1.30 8.85
CA PRO A 75 5.03 0.03 9.40
C PRO A 75 6.14 1.07 9.20
N SER A 76 7.41 0.67 9.22
CA SER A 76 8.54 1.57 8.91
C SER A 76 8.56 1.99 7.45
N GLY A 77 8.41 1.03 6.53
CA GLY A 77 8.28 1.30 5.09
C GLY A 77 7.09 2.19 4.77
N TRP A 78 5.95 1.97 5.43
CA TRP A 78 4.76 2.82 5.26
C TRP A 78 5.01 4.27 5.67
N LYS A 79 5.73 4.51 6.77
CA LYS A 79 6.12 5.88 7.17
C LYS A 79 7.03 6.54 6.13
N GLU A 80 7.90 5.79 5.47
CA GLU A 80 8.74 6.30 4.38
C GLU A 80 7.86 6.68 3.17
N ILE A 81 6.98 5.77 2.75
CA ILE A 81 6.07 5.97 1.61
C ILE A 81 5.17 7.18 1.84
N CYS A 82 4.70 7.41 3.06
CA CYS A 82 3.84 8.53 3.41
C CYS A 82 4.60 9.79 3.85
N ARG A 83 5.90 9.92 3.60
CA ARG A 83 6.67 11.11 4.01
C ARG A 83 5.97 12.38 3.52
N GLY A 84 5.74 13.32 4.43
CA GLY A 84 5.03 14.57 4.14
C GLY A 84 3.51 14.53 4.35
N PHE A 85 2.92 13.35 4.61
CA PHE A 85 1.49 13.15 4.83
C PHE A 85 1.23 12.38 6.14
N ASP A 86 0.00 12.43 6.66
CA ASP A 86 -0.40 11.58 7.79
C ASP A 86 -0.56 10.12 7.33
N PRO A 87 0.28 9.18 7.80
CA PRO A 87 0.23 7.78 7.34
C PRO A 87 -1.10 7.07 7.64
N ARG A 88 -1.84 7.49 8.68
CA ARG A 88 -3.16 6.92 8.98
C ARG A 88 -4.21 7.42 8.01
N LYS A 89 -4.20 8.72 7.70
CA LYS A 89 -5.09 9.33 6.70
C LYS A 89 -4.86 8.69 5.32
N VAL A 90 -3.60 8.59 4.90
CA VAL A 90 -3.25 7.97 3.60
C VAL A 90 -3.66 6.51 3.54
N ALA A 91 -3.44 5.73 4.61
CA ALA A 91 -3.86 4.33 4.63
C ALA A 91 -5.39 4.18 4.52
N ARG A 92 -6.16 5.09 5.13
CA ARG A 92 -7.61 5.14 4.96
C ARG A 92 -7.99 5.47 3.52
N LEU A 93 -7.38 6.50 2.91
CA LEU A 93 -7.62 6.85 1.51
C LEU A 93 -7.33 5.68 0.56
N CYS A 94 -6.23 4.94 0.79
CA CYS A 94 -5.92 3.75 0.01
C CYS A 94 -6.96 2.63 0.21
N ALA A 95 -7.50 2.47 1.42
CA ALA A 95 -8.56 1.50 1.69
C ALA A 95 -9.86 1.89 0.99
N ASP A 96 -10.23 3.18 1.05
CA ASP A 96 -11.44 3.71 0.42
C ASP A 96 -11.38 3.60 -1.12
N ARG A 97 -10.16 3.61 -1.70
CA ARG A 97 -9.90 3.37 -3.13
C ARG A 97 -9.77 1.89 -3.52
N GLY A 98 -9.81 0.97 -2.56
CA GLY A 98 -9.68 -0.47 -2.80
C GLY A 98 -8.24 -0.98 -2.92
N TYR A 99 -7.22 -0.10 -2.89
CA TYR A 99 -5.81 -0.49 -3.01
C TYR A 99 -5.31 -1.25 -1.78
N LEU A 100 -5.69 -0.78 -0.59
CA LEU A 100 -5.35 -1.40 0.68
C LEU A 100 -6.49 -2.34 1.08
N LEU A 101 -6.16 -3.56 1.46
CA LEU A 101 -7.08 -4.58 1.95
C LEU A 101 -7.14 -4.52 3.48
N PRO A 102 -8.22 -3.99 4.09
CA PRO A 102 -8.36 -3.96 5.53
C PRO A 102 -8.50 -5.37 6.10
N SER A 103 -8.09 -5.54 7.35
CA SER A 103 -8.36 -6.75 8.12
C SER A 103 -9.87 -6.93 8.34
N THR A 104 -10.30 -8.16 8.62
CA THR A 104 -11.71 -8.50 8.89
C THR A 104 -12.32 -7.73 10.07
N ASP A 105 -11.49 -7.24 10.99
CA ASP A 105 -11.87 -6.38 12.11
C ASP A 105 -11.87 -4.88 11.78
N GLY A 106 -11.78 -4.51 10.49
CA GLY A 106 -11.80 -3.13 10.01
C GLY A 106 -10.50 -2.35 10.27
N LYS A 107 -9.46 -3.01 10.79
CA LYS A 107 -8.15 -2.38 10.98
C LYS A 107 -7.40 -2.29 9.66
N LEU A 108 -6.68 -1.18 9.47
CA LEU A 108 -5.86 -0.93 8.28
C LEU A 108 -4.59 -1.80 8.21
N GLN A 109 -4.27 -2.53 9.28
CA GLN A 109 -3.14 -3.46 9.33
C GLN A 109 -3.63 -4.85 9.75
N THR A 110 -3.09 -5.87 9.08
CA THR A 110 -3.40 -7.28 9.31
C THR A 110 -2.21 -7.97 9.95
N THR A 111 -2.46 -8.84 10.94
CA THR A 111 -1.39 -9.68 11.52
C THR A 111 -1.10 -10.81 10.55
N ILE A 112 0.10 -10.78 9.97
CA ILE A 112 0.58 -11.75 8.99
C ILE A 112 1.90 -12.32 9.49
N ARG A 113 2.23 -13.57 9.13
CA ARG A 113 3.55 -14.18 9.32
C ARG A 113 4.30 -14.15 7.97
N PRO A 114 5.21 -13.18 7.75
CA PRO A 114 6.07 -13.21 6.57
C PRO A 114 7.05 -14.38 6.60
N PRO A 115 7.67 -14.69 5.44
CA PRO A 115 8.80 -15.61 5.38
C PRO A 115 9.89 -15.21 6.38
N GLU A 116 10.50 -16.21 7.03
CA GLU A 116 11.62 -16.06 7.98
C GLU A 116 11.36 -15.13 9.20
N MET A 117 10.11 -14.69 9.44
CA MET A 117 9.79 -13.72 10.50
C MET A 117 8.65 -14.16 11.41
N ASN A 118 8.67 -13.63 12.64
CA ASN A 118 7.53 -13.72 13.56
C ASN A 118 6.31 -12.94 13.03
N PRO A 119 5.08 -13.36 13.40
CA PRO A 119 3.87 -12.63 13.06
C PRO A 119 3.97 -11.15 13.45
N ARG A 120 3.55 -10.28 12.53
CA ARG A 120 3.58 -8.83 12.71
C ARG A 120 2.46 -8.16 11.95
N ARG A 121 2.16 -6.93 12.34
CA ARG A 121 1.15 -6.11 11.68
C ARG A 121 1.73 -5.46 10.43
N LEU A 122 1.09 -5.71 9.29
CA LEU A 122 1.49 -5.21 7.97
C LEU A 122 0.30 -4.55 7.29
N TYR A 123 0.59 -3.58 6.42
CA TYR A 123 -0.40 -3.07 5.48
C TYR A 123 -0.43 -4.00 4.27
N VAL A 124 -1.61 -4.42 3.84
CA VAL A 124 -1.78 -5.36 2.72
C VAL A 124 -2.36 -4.59 1.54
N PHE A 125 -1.68 -4.64 0.38
CA PHE A 125 -2.13 -4.00 -0.84
C PHE A 125 -2.33 -5.02 -1.95
N ASN A 126 -3.34 -4.77 -2.79
CA ASN A 126 -3.62 -5.59 -3.96
C ASN A 126 -2.76 -5.15 -5.18
N SER A 127 -3.00 -5.76 -6.34
CA SER A 127 -2.29 -5.47 -7.58
C SER A 127 -2.70 -4.17 -8.26
N GLU A 128 -3.74 -3.47 -7.79
CA GLU A 128 -4.25 -2.23 -8.41
C GLU A 128 -3.47 -0.99 -7.99
N VAL A 129 -2.72 -1.06 -6.88
CA VAL A 129 -1.94 0.08 -6.36
C VAL A 129 -0.92 0.65 -7.36
N PRO A 130 -0.17 -0.12 -8.17
CA PRO A 130 0.77 0.45 -9.14
C PRO A 130 0.08 1.04 -10.38
N GLY A 131 -1.20 0.74 -10.60
CA GLY A 131 -1.92 0.99 -11.85
C GLY A 131 -2.01 -0.25 -12.74
#